data_AF-A0A4R2BSK6-F1
#
_entry.id   AF-A0A4R2BSK6-F1
#
_cell.length_a   1.000
_cell.length_b   1.000
_cell.length_c   1.000
_cell.angle_alpha   90.00
_cell.angle_beta   90.00
_cell.angle_gamma   90.00
#
_symmetry.space_group_name_H-M   'P 1'
#
loop_
_entity.id
_entity.type
_entity.pdbx_description
1 polymer ?
#
loop_
_entity_poly.entity_id
_entity_poly.type
_entity_poly.pdbx_seq_one_letter_code
_entity_poly.pdbx_strand_id
1 'polypeptide(L)'
;MLVDGRLSFDALQRRLVTAPAKARQLVAAVPASYVAFDLLAVAGVDLRTQRWTVRRGRLEQLATSFAPPLQLTPVTADLEEAREWFDVLPAAMGVEGLVVKGAATRYVGGRREWLKVNSLGVGSARSRRRGCLVPGQVAGVWWVAVRDRCRGPAVVA
;
A
#
# COMPACT_ATOMS: atom_id res chain seq x y z
N MET A 1 12.01 -1.81 -2.81
CA MET A 1 13.34 -1.98 -3.44
C MET A 1 13.12 -2.33 -4.89
N LEU A 2 13.95 -1.81 -5.78
CA LEU A 2 13.89 -2.13 -7.21
C LEU A 2 14.95 -3.18 -7.52
N VAL A 3 14.55 -4.24 -8.22
CA VAL A 3 15.42 -5.27 -8.80
C VAL A 3 15.03 -5.35 -10.27
N ASP A 4 15.99 -5.13 -11.18
CA ASP A 4 15.77 -5.06 -12.64
C ASP A 4 14.64 -4.07 -13.02
N GLY A 5 14.58 -2.93 -12.33
CA GLY A 5 13.56 -1.89 -12.54
C GLY A 5 12.18 -2.21 -11.96
N ARG A 6 12.00 -3.35 -11.28
CA ARG A 6 10.71 -3.80 -10.73
C ARG A 6 10.71 -3.84 -9.21
N LEU A 7 9.56 -3.65 -8.60
CA LEU A 7 9.42 -3.77 -7.15
C LEU A 7 9.61 -5.22 -6.70
N SER A 8 10.58 -5.44 -5.80
CA SER A 8 10.81 -6.75 -5.20
C SER A 8 10.59 -6.71 -3.69
N PHE A 9 9.56 -7.43 -3.23
CA PHE A 9 9.29 -7.63 -1.81
C PHE A 9 10.22 -8.67 -1.19
N ASP A 10 10.59 -9.72 -1.93
CA ASP A 10 11.54 -10.73 -1.44
C ASP A 10 12.89 -10.09 -1.12
N ALA A 11 13.38 -9.19 -1.99
CA ALA A 11 14.56 -8.38 -1.70
C ALA A 11 14.39 -7.56 -0.42
N LEU A 12 13.22 -6.91 -0.23
CA LEU A 12 12.90 -6.16 0.98
C LEU A 12 12.95 -7.03 2.24
N GLN A 13 12.33 -8.20 2.18
CA GLN A 13 12.27 -9.13 3.28
C GLN A 13 13.66 -9.65 3.66
N ARG A 14 14.52 -10.00 2.67
CA ARG A 14 15.90 -10.42 2.92
C ARG A 14 16.70 -9.36 3.67
N ARG A 15 16.53 -8.07 3.33
CA ARG A 15 17.19 -6.98 4.05
C ARG A 15 16.71 -6.86 5.51
N LEU A 16 15.42 -7.03 5.79
CA LEU A 16 14.85 -6.88 7.14
C LEU A 16 15.30 -7.97 8.11
N VAL A 17 15.51 -9.20 7.63
CA VAL A 17 15.88 -10.35 8.47
C VAL A 17 17.40 -10.58 8.56
N THR A 18 18.21 -9.76 7.89
CA THR A 18 19.67 -9.89 7.86
C THR A 18 20.31 -9.25 9.10
N ALA A 19 21.36 -9.87 9.63
CA ALA A 19 22.11 -9.36 10.77
C ALA A 19 22.63 -7.91 10.54
N PRO A 20 22.66 -7.04 11.57
CA PRO A 20 22.97 -5.61 11.44
C PRO A 20 24.28 -5.30 10.71
N ALA A 21 25.32 -6.13 10.90
CA ALA A 21 26.62 -5.97 10.25
C ALA A 21 26.53 -6.08 8.72
N LYS A 22 25.68 -6.98 8.21
CA LYS A 22 25.49 -7.24 6.78
C LYS A 22 24.37 -6.39 6.17
N ALA A 23 23.48 -5.86 7.01
CA ALA A 23 22.45 -4.90 6.60
C ALA A 23 23.05 -3.61 6.02
N ARG A 24 24.15 -3.08 6.59
CA ARG A 24 24.82 -1.86 6.08
C ARG A 24 25.31 -2.02 4.64
N GLN A 25 25.91 -3.16 4.31
CA GLN A 25 26.37 -3.45 2.94
C GLN A 25 25.18 -3.58 1.97
N LEU A 26 24.09 -4.22 2.40
CA LEU A 26 22.88 -4.35 1.58
C LEU A 26 22.14 -3.03 1.35
N VAL A 27 22.17 -2.09 2.31
CA VAL A 27 21.55 -0.76 2.16
C VAL A 27 22.20 0.02 1.02
N ALA A 28 23.52 -0.06 0.88
CA ALA A 28 24.26 0.61 -0.19
C ALA A 28 24.05 -0.06 -1.55
N ALA A 29 24.04 -1.40 -1.59
CA ALA A 29 23.89 -2.15 -2.83
C ALA A 29 22.46 -2.09 -3.41
N VAL A 30 21.43 -2.11 -2.56
CA VAL A 30 20.03 -2.06 -2.97
C VAL A 30 19.26 -1.08 -2.08
N PRO A 31 19.16 0.20 -2.49
CA PRO A 31 18.44 1.19 -1.71
C PRO A 31 16.93 0.88 -1.68
N ALA A 32 16.30 1.16 -0.54
CA ALA A 32 14.86 0.99 -0.37
C ALA A 32 14.18 2.35 -0.37
N SER A 33 13.16 2.48 -1.22
CA SER A 33 12.22 3.59 -1.20
C SER A 33 11.10 3.34 -0.21
N TYR A 34 10.71 4.38 0.52
CA TYR A 34 9.54 4.38 1.37
C TYR A 34 8.44 5.20 0.70
N VAL A 35 7.32 4.55 0.38
CA VAL A 35 6.16 5.20 -0.21
C VAL A 35 5.10 5.36 0.88
N ALA A 36 4.96 6.58 1.41
CA ALA A 36 4.04 6.90 2.49
C ALA A 36 2.59 6.94 1.98
N PHE A 37 1.66 6.33 2.72
CA PHE A 37 0.25 6.24 2.32
C PHE A 37 -0.77 6.73 3.36
N ASP A 38 -0.37 6.93 4.61
CA ASP A 38 -1.24 7.41 5.67
C ASP A 38 -0.42 8.14 6.74
N LEU A 39 -1.07 9.03 7.48
CA LEU A 39 -0.48 9.79 8.57
C LEU A 39 -1.36 9.65 9.81
N LEU A 40 -0.86 8.91 10.80
CA LEU A 40 -1.61 8.59 12.01
C LEU A 40 -1.39 9.61 13.14
N ALA A 41 -0.24 10.28 13.15
CA ALA A 41 0.07 11.35 14.09
C ALA A 41 1.14 12.28 13.51
N VAL A 42 1.14 13.55 13.92
CA VAL A 42 2.17 14.54 13.57
C VAL A 42 2.28 15.58 14.68
N ALA A 43 3.50 15.97 15.03
CA ALA A 43 3.77 17.00 16.05
C ALA A 43 2.98 16.78 17.38
N GLY A 44 2.88 15.53 17.83
CA GLY A 44 2.16 15.16 19.05
C GLY A 44 0.62 15.07 18.91
N VAL A 45 0.06 15.41 17.75
CA VAL A 45 -1.38 15.33 17.49
C VAL A 45 -1.74 13.96 16.92
N ASP A 46 -2.66 13.25 17.59
CA ASP A 46 -3.24 12.00 17.09
C ASP A 46 -4.32 12.30 16.02
N LEU A 47 -4.12 11.74 14.83
CA LEU A 47 -5.03 11.90 13.69
C LEU A 47 -5.87 10.65 13.43
N ARG A 48 -5.73 9.56 14.19
CA ARG A 48 -6.45 8.29 13.94
C ARG A 48 -7.98 8.46 13.96
N THR A 49 -8.46 9.36 14.81
CA THR A 49 -9.88 9.70 14.87
C THR A 49 -10.32 10.58 13.69
N GLN A 50 -9.40 11.20 12.95
CA GLN A 50 -9.75 12.06 11.82
C GLN A 50 -10.15 11.24 10.59
N ARG A 51 -11.00 11.86 9.76
CA ARG A 51 -11.35 11.31 8.44
C ARG A 51 -10.08 11.12 7.62
N TRP A 52 -10.08 10.10 6.78
CA TRP A 52 -8.94 9.81 5.93
C TRP A 52 -8.52 11.01 5.06
N THR A 53 -9.46 11.76 4.47
CA THR A 53 -9.14 12.96 3.67
C THR A 53 -8.34 14.01 4.45
N VAL A 54 -8.65 14.20 5.73
CA VAL A 54 -7.90 15.12 6.61
C VAL A 54 -6.48 14.59 6.83
N ARG A 55 -6.33 13.30 7.10
CA ARG A 55 -5.02 12.65 7.27
C ARG A 55 -4.18 12.75 6.00
N ARG A 56 -4.80 12.55 4.84
CA ARG A 56 -4.15 12.66 3.53
C ARG A 56 -3.68 14.07 3.24
N GLY A 57 -4.52 15.08 3.44
CA GLY A 57 -4.11 16.48 3.22
C GLY A 57 -2.93 16.88 4.11
N ARG A 58 -2.89 16.42 5.36
CA ARG A 58 -1.74 16.62 6.25
C ARG A 58 -0.49 15.89 5.76
N LEU A 59 -0.64 14.68 5.25
CA LEU A 59 0.48 13.93 4.67
C LEU A 59 1.02 14.61 3.39
N GLU A 60 0.14 15.12 2.53
CA GLU A 60 0.52 15.88 1.33
C GLU A 60 1.28 17.16 1.68
N GLN A 61 0.85 17.88 2.71
CA GLN A 61 1.58 19.04 3.24
C GLN A 61 2.99 18.66 3.67
N LEU A 62 3.15 17.57 4.44
CA LEU A 62 4.47 17.06 4.82
C LEU A 62 5.28 16.58 3.61
N ALA A 63 4.62 16.01 2.61
CA ALA A 63 5.26 15.45 1.44
C ALA A 63 5.90 16.51 0.53
N THR A 64 5.54 17.80 0.69
CA THR A 64 6.20 18.90 -0.03
C THR A 64 7.71 18.98 0.25
N SER A 65 8.16 18.51 1.43
CA SER A 65 9.58 18.44 1.78
C SER A 65 10.18 17.05 1.57
N PHE A 66 9.45 16.11 0.97
CA PHE A 66 9.99 14.77 0.71
C PHE A 66 10.99 14.83 -0.44
N ALA A 67 12.09 14.11 -0.26
CA ALA A 67 13.06 13.82 -1.29
C ALA A 67 13.32 12.30 -1.30
N PRO A 68 13.75 11.73 -2.44
CA PRO A 68 14.19 10.34 -2.49
C PRO A 68 15.13 10.00 -1.33
N PRO A 69 14.96 8.84 -0.68
CA PRO A 69 14.12 7.70 -1.09
C PRO A 69 12.68 7.74 -0.54
N LEU A 70 12.24 8.87 0.02
CA LEU A 70 10.89 9.04 0.55
C LEU A 70 9.95 9.62 -0.51
N GLN A 71 8.79 8.99 -0.69
CA GLN A 71 7.82 9.34 -1.73
C GLN A 71 6.40 9.26 -1.16
N LEU A 72 5.48 9.99 -1.78
CA LEU A 72 4.07 9.91 -1.45
C LEU A 72 3.37 8.94 -2.41
N THR A 73 2.46 8.11 -1.90
CA THR A 73 1.61 7.29 -2.79
C THR A 73 0.74 8.19 -3.67
N PRO A 74 0.60 7.89 -4.97
CA PRO A 74 -0.46 8.45 -5.79
C PRO A 74 -1.82 7.99 -5.26
N VAL A 75 -2.85 8.79 -5.51
CA VAL A 75 -4.24 8.50 -5.15
C VAL A 75 -5.15 9.09 -6.20
N THR A 76 -6.21 8.37 -6.56
CA THR A 76 -7.26 8.88 -7.44
C THR A 76 -8.64 8.60 -6.85
N ALA A 77 -9.56 9.52 -7.09
CA ALA A 77 -10.99 9.34 -6.86
C ALA A 77 -11.75 8.97 -8.15
N ASP A 78 -11.08 9.03 -9.30
CA ASP A 78 -11.63 8.64 -10.59
C ASP A 78 -11.56 7.11 -10.75
N LEU A 79 -12.69 6.52 -11.12
CA LEU A 79 -12.81 5.10 -11.34
C LEU A 79 -12.13 4.66 -12.64
N GLU A 80 -12.11 5.51 -13.67
CA GLU A 80 -11.48 5.18 -14.95
C GLU A 80 -9.96 5.19 -14.81
N GLU A 81 -9.40 6.22 -14.18
CA GLU A 81 -7.97 6.27 -13.83
C GLU A 81 -7.56 5.09 -12.95
N ALA A 82 -8.38 4.72 -11.97
CA ALA A 82 -8.12 3.54 -11.13
C ALA A 82 -8.09 2.23 -11.91
N ARG A 83 -8.94 2.07 -12.93
CA ARG A 83 -8.95 0.89 -13.82
C ARG A 83 -7.70 0.86 -14.68
N GLU A 84 -7.33 1.99 -15.27
CA GLU A 84 -6.10 2.10 -16.04
C GLU A 84 -4.88 1.73 -15.20
N TRP A 85 -4.80 2.22 -13.96
CA TRP A 85 -3.74 1.84 -13.03
C TRP A 85 -3.72 0.34 -12.74
N PHE A 86 -4.88 -0.28 -12.60
CA PHE A 86 -4.99 -1.72 -12.37
C PHE A 86 -4.42 -2.54 -13.53
N ASP A 87 -4.64 -2.07 -14.77
CA ASP A 87 -4.22 -2.79 -15.98
C ASP A 87 -2.72 -2.58 -16.27
N VAL A 88 -2.22 -1.36 -16.08
CA VAL A 88 -0.87 -0.97 -16.51
C VAL A 88 0.20 -1.27 -15.45
N LEU A 89 -0.07 -0.99 -14.18
CA LEU A 89 0.96 -1.03 -13.12
C LEU A 89 1.53 -2.44 -12.81
N PRO A 90 0.77 -3.55 -12.90
CA PRO A 90 1.34 -4.88 -12.70
C PRO A 90 2.43 -5.21 -13.72
N ALA A 91 2.16 -4.92 -15.00
CA ALA A 91 3.10 -5.16 -16.08
C ALA A 91 4.30 -4.22 -16.01
N ALA A 92 4.09 -2.92 -15.78
CA ALA A 92 5.15 -1.92 -15.82
C ALA A 92 6.05 -1.93 -14.57
N MET A 93 5.47 -2.05 -13.37
CA MET A 93 6.16 -1.73 -12.10
C MET A 93 6.22 -2.93 -11.14
N GLY A 94 5.49 -4.02 -11.42
CA GLY A 94 5.41 -5.19 -10.53
C GLY A 94 4.45 -4.99 -9.35
N VAL A 95 3.41 -4.18 -9.53
CA VAL A 95 2.38 -3.90 -8.52
C VAL A 95 1.31 -5.00 -8.54
N GLU A 96 0.94 -5.60 -7.40
CA GLU A 96 -0.09 -6.67 -7.34
C GLU A 96 -1.48 -6.16 -7.65
N GLY A 97 -1.73 -4.89 -7.32
CA GLY A 97 -3.04 -4.30 -7.42
C GLY A 97 -3.21 -3.15 -6.45
N LEU A 98 -4.47 -2.93 -6.11
CA LEU A 98 -4.95 -1.70 -5.53
C LEU A 98 -5.57 -1.94 -4.16
N VAL A 99 -5.47 -0.96 -3.28
CA VAL A 99 -6.26 -0.89 -2.06
C VAL A 99 -7.36 0.15 -2.27
N VAL A 100 -8.53 -0.01 -1.67
CA VAL A 100 -9.62 0.95 -1.75
C VAL A 100 -10.01 1.32 -0.32
N LYS A 101 -10.07 2.63 -0.04
CA LYS A 101 -10.50 3.16 1.27
C LYS A 101 -11.66 4.13 1.06
N GLY A 102 -12.56 4.20 2.04
CA GLY A 102 -13.62 5.21 2.01
C GLY A 102 -13.08 6.57 2.44
N ALA A 103 -13.46 7.64 1.73
CA ALA A 103 -12.97 9.00 1.95
C ALA A 103 -13.11 9.49 3.41
N ALA A 104 -14.27 9.16 3.99
CA ALA A 104 -14.67 9.58 5.33
C ALA A 104 -14.27 8.60 6.44
N THR A 105 -13.55 7.52 6.11
CA THR A 105 -13.21 6.47 7.09
C THR A 105 -12.17 6.96 8.10
N ARG A 106 -12.36 6.60 9.37
CA ARG A 106 -11.38 6.82 10.44
C ARG A 106 -10.40 5.65 10.47
N TYR A 107 -9.24 5.86 11.08
CA TYR A 107 -8.33 4.74 11.31
C TYR A 107 -8.83 3.94 12.52
N VAL A 108 -8.99 2.63 12.35
CA VAL A 108 -9.31 1.73 13.46
C VAL A 108 -8.25 0.65 13.53
N GLY A 109 -7.44 0.69 14.58
CA GLY A 109 -6.38 -0.30 14.80
C GLY A 109 -6.94 -1.72 14.92
N GLY A 110 -6.24 -2.69 14.33
CA GLY A 110 -6.61 -4.11 14.40
C GLY A 110 -7.81 -4.53 13.53
N ARG A 111 -8.45 -3.59 12.82
CA ARG A 111 -9.55 -3.92 11.90
C ARG A 111 -9.05 -4.03 10.47
N ARG A 112 -9.68 -4.93 9.72
CA ARG A 112 -9.36 -5.19 8.32
C ARG A 112 -10.46 -4.63 7.41
N GLU A 113 -10.67 -3.32 7.49
CA GLU A 113 -11.77 -2.63 6.78
C GLU A 113 -11.37 -2.15 5.37
N TRP A 114 -10.10 -2.23 4.99
CA TRP A 114 -9.64 -1.85 3.66
C TRP A 114 -9.86 -2.99 2.67
N LEU A 115 -10.37 -2.65 1.49
CA LEU A 115 -10.54 -3.60 0.39
C LEU A 115 -9.22 -3.68 -0.39
N LYS A 116 -8.74 -4.88 -0.67
CA LYS A 116 -7.59 -5.09 -1.56
C LYS A 116 -8.07 -5.80 -2.82
N VAL A 117 -7.82 -5.19 -3.97
CA VAL A 117 -8.15 -5.71 -5.30
C VAL A 117 -6.84 -6.09 -5.96
N ASN A 118 -6.65 -7.37 -6.30
CA ASN A 118 -5.47 -7.83 -7.01
C ASN A 118 -5.87 -8.62 -8.27
N SER A 119 -4.91 -8.92 -9.14
CA SER A 119 -5.14 -9.67 -10.39
C SER A 119 -5.68 -11.08 -10.17
N LEU A 120 -5.65 -11.60 -8.93
CA LEU A 120 -6.22 -12.89 -8.53
C LEU A 120 -7.66 -12.78 -7.96
N GLY A 121 -8.20 -11.56 -7.83
CA GLY A 121 -9.56 -11.29 -7.37
C GLY A 121 -9.68 -10.17 -6.31
N VAL A 122 -10.89 -9.97 -5.78
CA VAL A 122 -11.13 -9.02 -4.67
C VAL A 122 -10.99 -9.75 -3.33
N GLY A 123 -9.95 -9.40 -2.58
CA GLY A 123 -9.79 -9.83 -1.19
C GLY A 123 -10.47 -8.85 -0.25
N SER A 124 -11.60 -9.22 0.34
CA SER A 124 -12.08 -8.59 1.59
C SER A 124 -11.55 -9.38 2.78
N ALA A 125 -11.24 -8.69 3.87
CA ALA A 125 -11.17 -9.37 5.14
C ALA A 125 -12.56 -9.36 5.77
N ARG A 126 -13.08 -10.54 6.11
CA ARG A 126 -14.43 -10.79 6.62
C ARG A 126 -14.88 -9.73 7.65
N SER A 127 -15.68 -8.77 7.18
CA SER A 127 -16.47 -7.87 8.02
C SER A 127 -17.88 -8.47 8.16
N ARG A 128 -18.25 -8.89 9.38
CA ARG A 128 -19.65 -9.16 9.73
C ARG A 128 -20.37 -7.82 9.90
N ARG A 129 -20.72 -7.15 8.79
CA ARG A 129 -21.78 -6.14 8.70
C ARG A 129 -22.03 -5.91 7.21
N ARG A 130 -23.17 -6.42 6.72
CA ARG A 130 -23.70 -6.07 5.40
C ARG A 130 -24.12 -4.60 5.46
N GLY A 131 -23.28 -3.71 4.95
CA GLY A 131 -23.67 -2.35 4.58
C GLY A 131 -23.59 -2.27 3.06
N CYS A 132 -24.71 -1.95 2.43
CA CYS A 132 -24.80 -1.79 0.97
C CYS A 132 -23.76 -0.77 0.47
N LEU A 133 -23.02 -1.11 -0.58
CA LEU A 133 -22.25 -0.13 -1.35
C LEU A 133 -23.25 0.81 -2.04
N VAL A 134 -23.18 2.10 -1.72
CA VAL A 134 -23.92 3.15 -2.42
C VAL A 134 -23.02 3.70 -3.54
N PRO A 135 -23.50 3.83 -4.79
CA PRO A 135 -22.75 4.50 -5.85
C PRO A 135 -22.45 5.94 -5.43
N GLY A 136 -21.17 6.35 -5.44
CA GLY A 136 -20.74 7.71 -5.06
C GLY A 136 -19.87 7.83 -3.78
N GLN A 137 -19.49 6.72 -3.13
CA GLN A 137 -18.61 6.74 -1.93
C GLN A 137 -17.18 6.22 -2.15
N VAL A 138 -16.76 5.99 -3.40
CA VAL A 138 -15.38 5.60 -3.71
C VAL A 138 -14.55 6.88 -3.84
N ALA A 139 -13.67 7.15 -2.87
CA ALA A 139 -12.63 8.13 -3.04
C ALA A 139 -11.32 7.52 -2.53
N GLY A 140 -10.41 7.24 -3.46
CA GLY A 140 -9.10 6.72 -3.15
C GLY A 140 -9.00 5.23 -3.44
N VAL A 141 -8.50 4.96 -4.63
CA VAL A 141 -7.79 3.74 -4.97
C VAL A 141 -6.29 3.96 -4.69
N TRP A 142 -5.62 2.95 -4.13
CA TRP A 142 -4.38 3.03 -3.39
C TRP A 142 -3.36 2.00 -3.83
N TRP A 143 -2.10 2.25 -3.51
CA TRP A 143 -0.99 1.33 -3.66
C TRP A 143 -0.76 0.49 -2.39
N VAL A 144 -0.62 -0.84 -2.51
CA VAL A 144 0.00 -1.69 -1.48
C VAL A 144 0.84 -2.79 -2.13
N ALA A 145 2.10 -2.87 -1.68
CA ALA A 145 3.10 -3.84 -2.09
C ALA A 145 2.67 -5.31 -1.92
N VAL A 146 3.30 -6.10 -2.78
CA VAL A 146 3.12 -7.53 -3.05
C VAL A 146 3.87 -8.39 -2.08
N ARG A 147 3.39 -9.60 -1.77
CA ARG A 147 4.18 -10.64 -1.11
C ARG A 147 4.25 -11.86 -2.01
N ASP A 148 5.46 -12.21 -2.43
CA ASP A 148 5.71 -13.45 -3.16
C ASP A 148 5.89 -14.63 -2.20
N ARG A 149 4.98 -15.62 -2.27
CA ARG A 149 5.39 -17.00 -2.54
C ARG A 149 4.19 -17.90 -2.83
N CYS A 150 4.14 -18.38 -4.06
CA CYS A 150 3.79 -19.76 -4.35
C CYS A 150 4.79 -20.71 -3.67
N ARG A 151 4.29 -21.73 -2.98
CA ARG A 151 4.95 -23.04 -2.83
C ARG A 151 3.97 -24.06 -3.42
N GLY A 152 4.35 -24.77 -4.48
CA GLY A 152 3.70 -26.03 -4.87
C GLY A 152 4.32 -27.23 -4.13
N PRO A 153 3.99 -28.46 -4.53
CA PRO A 153 2.68 -29.11 -4.50
C PRO A 153 2.51 -29.94 -3.21
N ALA A 154 1.28 -30.10 -2.72
CA ALA A 154 0.97 -31.16 -1.78
C ALA A 154 0.48 -32.37 -2.58
N VAL A 155 1.34 -33.39 -2.67
CA VAL A 155 0.95 -34.76 -3.00
C VAL A 155 -0.08 -35.22 -1.96
N VAL A 156 -1.23 -35.69 -2.40
CA VAL A 156 -2.05 -36.65 -1.65
C VAL A 156 -2.49 -37.71 -2.67
N ALA A 157 -1.94 -38.90 -2.47
CA ALA A 157 -2.47 -40.16 -2.98
C ALA A 157 -3.68 -40.58 -2.13
#